data_AF-A0A946I021-F1
#
_entry.id   AF-A0A946I021-F1
#
_cell.length_a   1.000
_cell.length_b   1.000
_cell.length_c   1.000
_cell.angle_alpha   90.00
_cell.angle_beta   90.00
_cell.angle_gamma   90.00
#
_symmetry.space_group_name_H-M   'P 1'
#
loop_
_entity.id
_entity.type
_entity.pdbx_description
1 polymer ?
#
loop_
_entity_poly.entity_id
_entity_poly.type
_entity_poly.pdbx_seq_one_letter_code
_entity_poly.pdbx_strand_id
1 'polypeptide(L)'
;MRYIIYGAGGVGGVIGAQLFQGDVEVVLIARGDHLAAIQRNGLRYETPEKPMTLPIAAVGHPNEIEFRPDDVVILTMKTQHTEAALDDLRAAAGDEIPIFCCQNGVANERMAQRRFQNVHAMMVYLPAMALEPGVVQTHASRKTGVLDASIYPTGSNDLVAEVTGALDKVNFSAVPNPTVMRFKYGKLIMNLGNAMAAVSPPRRRDEGNSRSDAARGRGLFPGSRHRLRQPGGGKGAPG
;
A
#
# COMPACT_ATOMS: atom_id res chain seq x y z
N MET A 1 -17.68 6.66 1.02
CA MET A 1 -16.60 5.83 1.57
C MET A 1 -15.58 6.73 2.21
N ARG A 2 -15.30 6.47 3.48
CA ARG A 2 -14.23 7.10 4.26
C ARG A 2 -13.16 6.06 4.56
N TYR A 3 -11.89 6.45 4.50
CA TYR A 3 -10.78 5.54 4.71
C TYR A 3 -10.13 5.76 6.07
N ILE A 4 -10.06 4.70 6.86
CA ILE A 4 -9.38 4.68 8.15
C ILE A 4 -8.01 4.04 7.97
N ILE A 5 -6.96 4.85 8.01
CA ILE A 5 -5.58 4.37 7.86
C ILE A 5 -5.06 3.95 9.24
N TYR A 6 -5.13 2.66 9.54
CA TYR A 6 -4.64 2.15 10.80
C TYR A 6 -3.13 1.89 10.72
N GLY A 7 -2.35 2.88 11.15
CA GLY A 7 -0.89 2.88 11.11
C GLY A 7 -0.32 3.91 10.13
N ALA A 8 -0.49 5.20 10.40
CA ALA A 8 -0.07 6.28 9.52
C ALA A 8 1.45 6.57 9.47
N GLY A 9 2.29 5.53 9.46
CA GLY A 9 3.73 5.62 9.16
C GLY A 9 3.99 5.80 7.66
N GLY A 10 5.15 5.38 7.15
CA GLY A 10 5.52 5.63 5.74
C GLY A 10 4.47 5.16 4.72
N VAL A 11 4.10 3.87 4.73
CA VAL A 11 3.09 3.32 3.79
C VAL A 11 1.72 3.94 4.02
N GLY A 12 1.19 3.87 5.24
CA GLY A 12 -0.15 4.37 5.57
C GLY A 12 -0.30 5.87 5.35
N GLY A 13 0.67 6.66 5.79
CA GLY A 13 0.65 8.12 5.63
C GLY A 13 0.71 8.54 4.16
N VAL A 14 1.49 7.87 3.30
CA VAL A 14 1.48 8.17 1.85
C VAL A 14 0.15 7.79 1.20
N ILE A 15 -0.45 6.65 1.58
CA ILE A 15 -1.79 6.26 1.09
C ILE A 15 -2.85 7.27 1.53
N GLY A 16 -2.86 7.62 2.81
CA GLY A 16 -3.78 8.60 3.37
C GLY A 16 -3.60 9.99 2.76
N ALA A 17 -2.36 10.42 2.52
CA ALA A 17 -2.05 11.68 1.86
C ALA A 17 -2.64 11.75 0.45
N GLN A 18 -2.45 10.71 -0.37
CA GLN A 18 -2.98 10.71 -1.74
C GLN A 18 -4.49 10.62 -1.80
N LEU A 19 -5.11 9.78 -0.97
CA LEU A 19 -6.57 9.74 -0.85
C LEU A 19 -7.12 11.11 -0.48
N PHE A 20 -6.54 11.77 0.53
CA PHE A 20 -6.95 13.11 0.94
C PHE A 20 -6.78 14.16 -0.17
N GLN A 21 -5.68 14.10 -0.93
CA GLN A 21 -5.49 14.98 -2.09
C GLN A 21 -6.50 14.75 -3.23
N GLY A 22 -7.08 13.55 -3.31
CA GLY A 22 -8.16 13.22 -4.23
C GLY A 22 -9.55 13.53 -3.69
N ASP A 23 -9.66 14.41 -2.68
CA ASP A 23 -10.90 14.81 -2.01
C ASP A 23 -11.66 13.63 -1.38
N VAL A 24 -10.94 12.57 -0.99
CA VAL A 24 -11.50 11.43 -0.25
C VAL A 24 -11.39 11.69 1.25
N GLU A 25 -12.45 11.41 2.00
CA GLU A 25 -12.45 11.53 3.45
C GLU A 25 -11.51 10.48 4.08
N VAL A 26 -10.55 10.94 4.89
CA VAL A 26 -9.51 10.10 5.51
C VAL A 26 -9.37 10.42 6.99
N VAL A 27 -9.26 9.38 7.82
CA VAL A 27 -8.83 9.48 9.22
C VAL A 27 -7.58 8.63 9.41
N LEU A 28 -6.57 9.22 10.03
CA LEU A 28 -5.31 8.54 10.34
C LEU A 28 -5.33 8.04 11.79
N ILE A 29 -4.84 6.83 12.01
CA ILE A 29 -4.48 6.36 13.36
C ILE A 29 -2.97 6.30 13.45
N ALA A 30 -2.41 7.13 14.34
CA ALA A 30 -0.99 7.26 14.63
C ALA A 30 -0.75 7.20 16.14
N ARG A 31 0.50 7.13 16.60
CA ARG A 31 0.83 7.12 18.04
C ARG A 31 2.05 7.97 18.34
N GLY A 32 2.21 8.36 19.60
CA GLY A 32 3.39 9.07 20.11
C GLY A 32 3.66 10.41 19.41
N ASP A 33 4.93 10.74 19.26
CA ASP A 33 5.37 12.02 18.68
C ASP A 33 4.84 12.25 17.27
N HIS A 34 4.66 11.16 16.49
CA HIS A 34 4.12 11.23 15.13
C HIS A 34 2.68 11.72 15.12
N LEU A 35 1.83 11.17 15.99
CA LEU A 35 0.45 11.65 16.16
C LEU A 35 0.42 13.11 16.59
N ALA A 36 1.21 13.45 17.61
CA ALA A 36 1.23 14.79 18.16
C ALA A 36 1.68 15.83 17.12
N ALA A 37 2.63 15.48 16.25
CA ALA A 37 3.03 16.33 15.13
C ALA A 37 1.91 16.50 14.10
N ILE A 38 1.22 15.42 13.70
CA ILE A 38 0.11 15.49 12.75
C ILE A 38 -1.04 16.34 13.30
N GLN A 39 -1.42 16.16 14.57
CA GLN A 39 -2.52 16.93 15.17
C GLN A 39 -2.21 18.43 15.29
N ARG A 40 -0.95 18.80 15.55
CA ARG A 40 -0.55 20.22 15.65
C ARG A 40 -0.41 20.89 14.28
N ASN A 41 0.22 20.21 13.33
CA ASN A 41 0.72 20.83 12.12
C ASN A 41 0.09 20.29 10.83
N GLY A 42 -0.66 19.18 10.89
CA GLY A 42 -1.02 18.37 9.73
C GLY A 42 0.06 17.37 9.34
N LEU A 43 -0.28 16.45 8.44
CA LEU A 43 0.67 15.48 7.87
C LEU A 43 1.50 16.15 6.76
N ARG A 44 2.81 16.24 6.96
CA ARG A 44 3.76 16.69 5.95
C ARG A 44 4.00 15.55 4.96
N TYR A 45 3.64 15.75 3.70
CA TYR A 45 3.82 14.78 2.62
C TYR A 45 4.84 15.29 1.60
N GLU A 46 5.96 14.59 1.47
CA GLU A 46 7.05 14.93 0.57
C GLU A 46 7.04 14.05 -0.68
N THR A 47 7.06 14.70 -1.85
CA THR A 47 7.14 14.04 -3.15
C THR A 47 8.31 14.60 -3.95
N PRO A 48 8.72 13.95 -5.05
CA PRO A 48 9.75 14.48 -5.94
C PRO A 48 9.37 15.84 -6.58
N GLU A 49 8.08 16.16 -6.63
CA GLU A 49 7.58 17.38 -7.28
C GLU A 49 7.60 18.55 -6.31
N LYS A 50 6.91 18.40 -5.18
CA LYS A 50 6.88 19.40 -4.11
C LYS A 50 6.37 18.79 -2.82
N PRO A 51 6.83 19.29 -1.67
CA PRO A 51 6.31 18.86 -0.40
C PRO A 51 5.09 19.71 0.01
N MET A 52 4.11 19.10 0.67
CA MET A 52 2.86 19.73 1.13
C MET A 52 2.52 19.36 2.57
N THR A 53 1.62 20.10 3.19
CA THR A 53 1.12 19.82 4.54
C THR A 53 -0.38 19.67 4.46
N LEU A 54 -0.88 18.49 4.86
CA LEU A 54 -2.27 18.09 4.69
C LEU A 54 -2.96 18.07 6.06
N PRO A 55 -4.06 18.82 6.25
CA PRO A 55 -4.79 18.86 7.52
C PRO A 55 -5.69 17.62 7.67
N ILE A 56 -5.11 16.43 7.61
CA ILE A 56 -5.84 15.16 7.75
C ILE A 56 -6.13 14.91 9.22
N ALA A 57 -7.38 14.54 9.54
CA ALA A 57 -7.76 14.17 10.90
C ALA A 57 -6.92 12.96 11.39
N ALA A 58 -6.42 13.03 12.62
CA ALA A 58 -5.61 11.97 13.20
C ALA A 58 -5.97 11.72 14.68
N VAL A 59 -6.10 10.44 15.03
CA VAL A 59 -6.41 9.96 16.39
C VAL A 59 -5.38 8.93 16.86
N GLY A 60 -5.35 8.66 18.17
CA GLY A 60 -4.41 7.72 18.79
C GLY A 60 -4.87 6.27 18.76
N HIS A 61 -6.18 6.07 18.78
CA HIS A 61 -6.80 4.78 19.01
C HIS A 61 -8.16 4.64 18.29
N PRO A 62 -8.54 3.42 17.84
CA PRO A 62 -9.83 3.20 17.17
C PRO A 62 -11.06 3.68 17.95
N ASN A 63 -11.06 3.60 19.28
CA ASN A 63 -12.20 4.03 20.12
C ASN A 63 -12.48 5.54 20.10
N GLU A 64 -11.58 6.35 19.52
CA GLU A 64 -11.79 7.79 19.31
C GLU A 64 -12.56 8.08 18.01
N ILE A 65 -12.87 7.04 17.22
CA ILE A 65 -13.58 7.16 15.94
C ILE A 65 -15.03 6.71 16.14
N GLU A 66 -15.95 7.58 15.75
CA GLU A 66 -17.33 7.18 15.48
C GLU A 66 -17.39 6.50 14.11
N PHE A 67 -17.35 5.17 14.12
CA PHE A 67 -17.34 4.36 12.90
C PHE A 67 -18.66 4.46 12.15
N ARG A 68 -18.57 4.56 10.82
CA ARG A 68 -19.69 4.67 9.89
C ARG A 68 -19.82 3.40 9.05
N PRO A 69 -21.02 3.09 8.54
CA PRO A 69 -21.21 1.95 7.64
C PRO A 69 -20.38 1.98 6.35
N ASP A 70 -19.95 3.17 5.91
CA ASP A 70 -19.13 3.35 4.70
C ASP A 70 -17.62 3.49 4.98
N ASP A 71 -17.18 3.10 6.19
CA ASP A 71 -15.77 3.08 6.56
C ASP A 71 -15.04 1.84 6.01
N VAL A 72 -13.83 2.07 5.50
CA VAL A 72 -12.91 1.00 5.11
C VAL A 72 -11.60 1.16 5.85
N VAL A 73 -11.13 0.10 6.51
CA VAL A 73 -9.88 0.12 7.26
C VAL A 73 -8.73 -0.41 6.39
N ILE A 74 -7.67 0.37 6.26
CA ILE A 74 -6.41 -0.06 5.63
C ILE A 74 -5.34 -0.25 6.72
N LEU A 75 -4.97 -1.51 6.98
CA LEU A 75 -3.97 -1.84 7.99
C LEU A 75 -2.56 -1.68 7.42
N THR A 76 -1.74 -0.84 8.05
CA THR A 76 -0.41 -0.46 7.53
C THR A 76 0.68 -0.45 8.60
N MET A 77 0.36 -0.80 9.85
CA MET A 77 1.35 -1.03 10.90
C MET A 77 2.25 -2.25 10.62
N LYS A 78 3.37 -2.34 11.33
CA LYS A 78 4.26 -3.51 11.26
C LYS A 78 3.58 -4.76 11.80
N THR A 79 3.87 -5.92 11.20
CA THR A 79 3.23 -7.21 11.49
C THR A 79 3.22 -7.57 12.98
N GLN A 80 4.27 -7.25 13.73
CA GLN A 80 4.35 -7.57 15.17
C GLN A 80 3.31 -6.83 16.04
N HIS A 81 2.68 -5.78 15.52
CA HIS A 81 1.64 -5.03 16.23
C HIS A 81 0.23 -5.42 15.76
N THR A 82 0.11 -6.33 14.80
CA THR A 82 -1.16 -6.59 14.11
C THR A 82 -2.22 -7.20 15.01
N GLU A 83 -1.89 -8.17 15.86
CA GLU A 83 -2.91 -8.84 16.69
C GLU A 83 -3.57 -7.87 17.68
N ALA A 84 -2.77 -7.14 18.48
CA ALA A 84 -3.30 -6.17 19.43
C ALA A 84 -4.13 -5.07 18.73
N ALA A 85 -3.65 -4.55 17.60
CA ALA A 85 -4.40 -3.55 16.84
C ALA A 85 -5.74 -4.07 16.30
N LEU A 86 -5.80 -5.34 15.87
CA LEU A 86 -7.06 -5.97 15.43
C LEU A 86 -8.02 -6.17 16.60
N ASP A 87 -7.53 -6.50 17.80
CA ASP A 87 -8.36 -6.59 19.01
C ASP A 87 -8.94 -5.21 19.38
N ASP A 88 -8.11 -4.16 19.38
CA ASP A 88 -8.53 -2.78 19.61
C ASP A 88 -9.59 -2.32 18.57
N LEU A 89 -9.37 -2.66 17.30
CA LEU A 89 -10.30 -2.31 16.22
C LEU A 89 -11.64 -3.04 16.38
N ARG A 90 -11.62 -4.34 16.68
CA ARG A 90 -12.84 -5.14 16.84
C ARG A 90 -13.68 -4.63 18.01
N ALA A 91 -13.02 -4.23 19.11
CA ALA A 91 -13.70 -3.65 20.26
C ALA A 91 -14.39 -2.30 19.93
N ALA A 92 -13.83 -1.51 19.01
CA ALA A 92 -14.37 -0.21 18.65
C ALA A 92 -15.40 -0.25 17.49
N ALA A 93 -15.19 -1.12 16.50
CA ALA A 93 -15.92 -1.11 15.23
C ALA A 93 -16.77 -2.38 14.98
N GLY A 94 -16.71 -3.39 15.86
CA GLY A 94 -17.30 -4.70 15.62
C GLY A 94 -16.49 -5.52 14.60
N ASP A 95 -17.08 -6.58 14.05
CA ASP A 95 -16.38 -7.52 13.17
C ASP A 95 -16.81 -7.51 11.69
N GLU A 96 -17.75 -6.64 11.35
CA GLU A 96 -18.27 -6.46 9.99
C GLU A 96 -17.47 -5.43 9.19
N ILE A 97 -16.73 -4.52 9.84
CA ILE A 97 -15.98 -3.47 9.16
C ILE A 97 -14.95 -4.08 8.18
N PRO A 98 -14.92 -3.63 6.90
CA PRO A 98 -13.97 -4.17 5.94
C PRO A 98 -12.52 -3.81 6.26
N ILE A 99 -11.66 -4.82 6.19
CA ILE A 99 -10.22 -4.69 6.45
C ILE A 99 -9.41 -5.03 5.21
N PHE A 100 -8.52 -4.12 4.81
CA PHE A 100 -7.49 -4.36 3.79
C PHE A 100 -6.12 -4.45 4.45
N CYS A 101 -5.53 -5.65 4.41
CA CYS A 101 -4.18 -5.91 4.92
C CYS A 101 -3.12 -5.41 3.93
N CYS A 102 -2.62 -4.19 4.17
CA CYS A 102 -1.70 -3.45 3.32
C CYS A 102 -0.26 -3.51 3.89
N GLN A 103 0.18 -4.72 4.23
CA GLN A 103 1.54 -5.00 4.72
C GLN A 103 2.32 -5.92 3.77
N ASN A 104 3.65 -5.87 3.86
CA ASN A 104 4.56 -6.74 3.11
C ASN A 104 4.50 -8.22 3.54
N GLY A 105 4.10 -8.51 4.77
CA GLY A 105 3.96 -9.87 5.28
C GLY A 105 2.65 -10.54 4.83
N VAL A 106 2.59 -11.86 4.96
CA VAL A 106 1.44 -12.72 4.57
C VAL A 106 0.67 -13.31 5.74
N ALA A 107 1.05 -12.95 6.96
CA ALA A 107 0.43 -13.47 8.18
C ALA A 107 -0.76 -12.62 8.65
N ASN A 108 -0.81 -11.34 8.25
CA ASN A 108 -1.77 -10.34 8.73
C ASN A 108 -3.20 -10.71 8.37
N GLU A 109 -3.41 -11.21 7.17
CA GLU A 109 -4.72 -11.61 6.66
C GLU A 109 -5.32 -12.75 7.49
N ARG A 110 -4.51 -13.74 7.86
CA ARG A 110 -4.95 -14.84 8.73
C ARG A 110 -5.24 -14.36 10.15
N MET A 111 -4.45 -13.41 10.67
CA MET A 111 -4.73 -12.78 11.97
C MET A 111 -6.05 -12.02 11.96
N ALA A 112 -6.34 -11.29 10.88
CA ALA A 112 -7.57 -10.54 10.67
C ALA A 112 -8.78 -11.48 10.49
N GLN A 113 -8.66 -12.55 9.70
CA GLN A 113 -9.76 -13.49 9.44
C GLN A 113 -10.26 -14.19 10.72
N ARG A 114 -9.41 -14.33 11.74
CA ARG A 114 -9.85 -14.84 13.07
C ARG A 114 -10.77 -13.88 13.83
N ARG A 115 -10.88 -12.62 13.39
CA ARG A 115 -11.52 -11.52 14.11
C ARG A 115 -12.52 -10.74 13.27
N PHE A 116 -12.52 -10.84 11.95
CA PHE A 116 -13.38 -10.05 11.07
C PHE A 116 -13.94 -10.90 9.94
N GLN A 117 -15.17 -10.57 9.52
CA GLN A 117 -15.88 -11.27 8.46
C GLN A 117 -15.37 -10.85 7.07
N ASN A 118 -15.02 -9.56 6.93
CA ASN A 118 -14.68 -8.93 5.65
C ASN A 118 -13.19 -8.61 5.54
N VAL A 119 -12.39 -9.63 5.22
CA VAL A 119 -10.92 -9.51 5.14
C VAL A 119 -10.42 -9.56 3.71
N HIS A 120 -9.57 -8.59 3.38
CA HIS A 120 -9.02 -8.38 2.06
C HIS A 120 -7.49 -8.37 2.13
N ALA A 121 -6.87 -8.97 1.12
CA ALA A 121 -5.43 -8.91 0.93
C ALA A 121 -5.10 -7.76 -0.02
N MET A 122 -4.08 -6.97 0.30
CA MET A 122 -3.56 -5.94 -0.61
C MET A 122 -2.06 -6.15 -0.81
N MET A 123 -1.62 -6.26 -2.05
CA MET A 123 -0.20 -6.26 -2.38
C MET A 123 0.30 -4.81 -2.33
N VAL A 124 1.40 -4.59 -1.63
CA VAL A 124 2.04 -3.28 -1.58
C VAL A 124 3.31 -3.32 -2.39
N TYR A 125 3.49 -2.43 -3.35
CA TYR A 125 4.80 -2.06 -3.91
C TYR A 125 4.90 -0.54 -3.90
N LEU A 126 5.29 0.02 -2.76
CA LEU A 126 5.24 1.45 -2.48
C LEU A 126 6.55 1.87 -1.79
N PRO A 127 7.43 2.62 -2.47
CA PRO A 127 8.60 3.21 -1.85
C PRO A 127 8.16 4.40 -0.98
N ALA A 128 7.92 4.14 0.31
CA ALA A 128 7.50 5.15 1.26
C ALA A 128 8.28 5.09 2.57
N MET A 129 8.54 6.26 3.14
CA MET A 129 9.31 6.43 4.37
C MET A 129 8.59 7.37 5.33
N ALA A 130 8.81 7.17 6.63
CA ALA A 130 8.52 8.15 7.67
C ALA A 130 9.86 8.43 8.36
N LEU A 131 10.45 9.58 8.07
CA LEU A 131 11.80 9.94 8.51
C LEU A 131 11.76 10.72 9.82
N GLU A 132 10.72 11.52 10.02
CA GLU A 132 10.54 12.39 11.17
C GLU A 132 9.07 12.37 11.62
N PRO A 133 8.78 12.66 12.90
CA PRO A 133 7.40 12.81 13.37
C PRO A 133 6.61 13.82 12.53
N GLY A 134 5.46 13.39 12.02
CA GLY A 134 4.58 14.16 11.14
C GLY A 134 4.98 14.18 9.66
N VAL A 135 6.11 13.56 9.27
CA VAL A 135 6.63 13.62 7.90
C VAL A 135 6.64 12.25 7.23
N VAL A 136 6.02 12.16 6.05
CA VAL A 136 6.07 10.99 5.18
C VAL A 136 6.53 11.37 3.78
N GLN A 137 7.26 10.46 3.14
CA GLN A 137 7.92 10.73 1.87
C GLN A 137 7.74 9.57 0.89
N THR A 138 7.57 9.89 -0.39
CA THR A 138 7.70 8.97 -1.52
C THR A 138 8.71 9.49 -2.54
N HIS A 139 9.40 8.59 -3.22
CA HIS A 139 10.34 8.93 -4.31
C HIS A 139 9.83 8.54 -5.69
N ALA A 140 8.59 8.07 -5.81
CA ALA A 140 8.01 7.67 -7.08
C ALA A 140 7.55 8.91 -7.90
N SER A 141 7.86 8.93 -9.20
CA SER A 141 7.60 10.06 -10.10
C SER A 141 6.49 9.84 -11.15
N ARG A 142 5.91 8.64 -11.23
CA ARG A 142 4.75 8.35 -12.11
C ARG A 142 3.59 7.84 -11.28
N LYS A 143 3.43 6.52 -11.18
CA LYS A 143 2.54 5.90 -10.20
C LYS A 143 3.27 5.75 -8.89
N THR A 144 2.61 6.09 -7.80
CA THR A 144 3.23 6.13 -6.46
C THR A 144 3.54 4.74 -5.93
N GLY A 145 2.71 3.76 -6.27
CA GLY A 145 2.95 2.36 -5.96
C GLY A 145 1.91 1.45 -6.58
N VAL A 146 2.08 0.15 -6.39
CA VAL A 146 1.10 -0.88 -6.74
C VAL A 146 0.34 -1.31 -5.50
N LEU A 147 -0.99 -1.29 -5.56
CA LEU A 147 -1.93 -1.60 -4.46
C LEU A 147 -3.08 -2.53 -4.90
N ASP A 148 -2.77 -3.53 -5.73
CA ASP A 148 -3.75 -4.54 -6.14
C ASP A 148 -4.32 -5.26 -4.92
N ALA A 149 -5.61 -5.62 -5.00
CA ALA A 149 -6.31 -6.22 -3.86
C ALA A 149 -7.27 -7.34 -4.25
N SER A 150 -7.63 -8.15 -3.26
CA SER A 150 -8.56 -9.28 -3.40
C SER A 150 -9.30 -9.52 -2.09
N ILE A 151 -10.39 -10.29 -2.15
CA ILE A 151 -10.88 -10.97 -0.96
C ILE A 151 -9.79 -11.95 -0.51
N TYR A 152 -9.55 -12.06 0.79
CA TYR A 152 -8.66 -13.08 1.33
C TYR A 152 -9.39 -14.42 1.50
N PRO A 153 -8.82 -15.56 1.07
CA PRO A 153 -7.50 -15.72 0.44
C PRO A 153 -7.50 -15.55 -1.08
N THR A 154 -8.67 -15.61 -1.72
CA THR A 154 -8.84 -15.50 -3.17
C THR A 154 -10.24 -14.96 -3.49
N GLY A 155 -10.39 -14.32 -4.64
CA GLY A 155 -11.67 -13.79 -5.12
C GLY A 155 -11.72 -12.27 -5.16
N SER A 156 -12.85 -11.75 -5.62
CA SER A 156 -13.13 -10.32 -5.74
C SER A 156 -14.61 -10.07 -5.47
N ASN A 157 -14.94 -8.87 -5.03
CA ASN A 157 -16.30 -8.34 -4.91
C ASN A 157 -16.30 -6.86 -5.35
N ASP A 158 -17.47 -6.23 -5.30
CA ASP A 158 -17.63 -4.81 -5.66
C ASP A 158 -16.79 -3.92 -4.75
N LEU A 159 -16.71 -4.22 -3.45
CA LEU A 159 -15.88 -3.45 -2.51
C LEU A 159 -14.40 -3.41 -2.91
N VAL A 160 -13.82 -4.54 -3.36
CA VAL A 160 -12.44 -4.57 -3.88
C VAL A 160 -12.30 -3.67 -5.11
N ALA A 161 -13.27 -3.70 -6.02
CA ALA A 161 -13.29 -2.83 -7.21
C ALA A 161 -13.40 -1.35 -6.85
N GLU A 162 -14.26 -1.01 -5.89
CA GLU A 162 -14.43 0.34 -5.41
C GLU A 162 -13.17 0.89 -4.72
N VAL A 163 -12.56 0.10 -3.82
CA VAL A 163 -11.35 0.51 -3.09
C VAL A 163 -10.15 0.65 -4.02
N THR A 164 -9.92 -0.32 -4.91
CA THR A 164 -8.82 -0.22 -5.89
C THR A 164 -9.06 0.88 -6.90
N GLY A 165 -10.31 1.10 -7.33
CA GLY A 165 -10.68 2.22 -8.20
C GLY A 165 -10.45 3.59 -7.55
N ALA A 166 -10.73 3.74 -6.25
CA ALA A 166 -10.41 4.95 -5.51
C ALA A 166 -8.89 5.20 -5.43
N LEU A 167 -8.10 4.14 -5.17
CA LEU A 167 -6.64 4.21 -5.14
C LEU A 167 -6.03 4.54 -6.51
N ASP A 168 -6.56 3.96 -7.60
CA ASP A 168 -6.06 4.24 -8.95
C ASP A 168 -6.30 5.70 -9.37
N LYS A 169 -7.46 6.26 -9.01
CA LYS A 169 -7.81 7.68 -9.24
C LYS A 169 -6.84 8.64 -8.56
N VAL A 170 -6.28 8.24 -7.42
CA VAL A 170 -5.34 9.08 -6.65
C VAL A 170 -3.87 8.75 -6.89
N ASN A 171 -3.53 8.23 -8.08
CA ASN A 171 -2.15 8.00 -8.56
C ASN A 171 -1.43 6.74 -8.03
N PHE A 172 -2.16 5.77 -7.47
CA PHE A 172 -1.66 4.40 -7.37
C PHE A 172 -1.94 3.61 -8.65
N SER A 173 -1.24 2.50 -8.86
CA SER A 173 -1.66 1.43 -9.77
C SER A 173 -2.38 0.41 -8.92
N ALA A 174 -3.70 0.35 -9.00
CA ALA A 174 -4.48 -0.56 -8.15
C ALA A 174 -5.61 -1.18 -8.97
N VAL A 175 -5.66 -2.51 -9.01
CA VAL A 175 -6.76 -3.24 -9.65
C VAL A 175 -7.24 -4.40 -8.77
N PRO A 176 -8.48 -4.86 -8.96
CA PRO A 176 -8.92 -6.14 -8.42
C PRO A 176 -8.09 -7.27 -9.03
N ASN A 177 -7.50 -8.09 -8.17
CA ASN A 177 -6.73 -9.26 -8.58
C ASN A 177 -7.09 -10.44 -7.68
N PRO A 178 -7.98 -11.36 -8.12
CA PRO A 178 -8.43 -12.49 -7.30
C PRO A 178 -7.32 -13.38 -6.74
N THR A 179 -6.10 -13.29 -7.28
CA THR A 179 -4.95 -14.12 -6.89
C THR A 179 -3.83 -13.34 -6.21
N VAL A 180 -4.10 -12.13 -5.70
CA VAL A 180 -3.08 -11.22 -5.14
C VAL A 180 -2.18 -11.87 -4.08
N MET A 181 -2.71 -12.82 -3.29
CA MET A 181 -1.92 -13.56 -2.30
C MET A 181 -0.73 -14.29 -2.92
N ARG A 182 -0.85 -14.82 -4.16
CA ARG A 182 0.29 -15.45 -4.88
C ARG A 182 1.43 -14.46 -5.09
N PHE A 183 1.10 -13.23 -5.45
CA PHE A 183 2.08 -12.16 -5.63
C PHE A 183 2.66 -11.69 -4.29
N LYS A 184 1.86 -11.65 -3.22
CA LYS A 184 2.37 -11.37 -1.86
C LYS A 184 3.39 -12.42 -1.42
N TYR A 185 3.13 -13.71 -1.62
CA TYR A 185 4.11 -14.77 -1.35
C TYR A 185 5.36 -14.65 -2.22
N GLY A 186 5.21 -14.36 -3.52
CA GLY A 186 6.35 -14.09 -4.40
C GLY A 186 7.21 -12.92 -3.91
N LYS A 187 6.57 -11.82 -3.48
CA LYS A 187 7.26 -10.67 -2.91
C LYS A 187 7.94 -11.00 -1.57
N LEU A 188 7.32 -11.84 -0.74
CA LEU A 188 7.92 -12.27 0.52
C LEU A 188 9.28 -12.96 0.29
N ILE A 189 9.38 -13.80 -0.73
CA ILE A 189 10.64 -14.45 -1.14
C ILE A 189 11.68 -13.39 -1.54
N MET A 190 11.28 -12.37 -2.31
CA MET A 190 12.18 -11.26 -2.65
C MET A 190 12.65 -10.49 -1.41
N ASN A 191 11.75 -10.21 -0.46
CA ASN A 191 12.08 -9.49 0.77
C ASN A 191 13.01 -10.29 1.69
N LEU A 192 13.04 -11.62 1.61
CA LEU A 192 14.02 -12.44 2.33
C LEU A 192 15.46 -12.08 1.92
N GLY A 193 15.66 -11.63 0.68
CA GLY A 193 16.93 -11.08 0.22
C GLY A 193 17.43 -9.91 1.06
N ASN A 194 16.55 -9.09 1.64
CA ASN A 194 16.93 -7.99 2.53
C ASN A 194 17.49 -8.52 3.85
N ALA A 195 16.88 -9.57 4.41
CA ALA A 195 17.38 -10.21 5.63
C ALA A 195 18.75 -10.86 5.36
N MET A 196 18.90 -11.54 4.23
CA MET A 196 20.17 -12.12 3.80
C MET A 196 21.27 -11.06 3.64
N ALA A 197 20.96 -9.92 3.00
CA ALA A 197 21.91 -8.83 2.83
C ALA A 197 22.33 -8.17 4.16
N ALA A 198 21.41 -8.11 5.13
CA ALA A 198 21.70 -7.53 6.45
C ALA A 198 22.61 -8.41 7.31
N VAL A 199 22.56 -9.73 7.16
CA VAL A 199 23.38 -10.69 7.94
C VAL A 199 24.63 -11.15 7.19
N SER A 200 24.72 -10.90 5.89
CA SER A 200 25.90 -11.26 5.08
C SER A 200 26.95 -10.15 5.13
N PRO A 201 28.25 -10.48 5.02
CA PRO A 201 29.29 -9.47 4.84
C PRO A 201 28.98 -8.59 3.61
N PRO A 202 29.29 -7.28 3.65
CA PRO A 202 29.10 -6.41 2.50
C PRO A 202 29.86 -6.98 1.31
N ARG A 203 29.17 -7.18 0.18
CA ARG A 203 29.83 -7.58 -1.06
C ARG A 203 30.88 -6.52 -1.41
N ARG A 204 32.14 -6.93 -1.59
CA ARG A 204 33.15 -6.06 -2.20
C ARG A 204 32.59 -5.57 -3.53
N ARG A 205 32.47 -4.25 -3.70
CA ARG A 205 32.30 -3.66 -5.02
C ARG A 205 33.63 -3.85 -5.74
N ASP A 206 33.81 -5.01 -6.37
CA ASP A 206 34.90 -5.16 -7.31
C ASP A 206 34.59 -4.26 -8.51
N GLU A 207 35.56 -3.41 -8.84
CA GLU A 207 35.57 -2.49 -9.96
C GLU A 207 35.41 -3.29 -11.26
N GLY A 208 34.18 -3.35 -11.79
CA GLY A 208 33.93 -3.99 -13.07
C GLY A 208 32.53 -4.55 -13.20
N ASN A 209 31.49 -3.71 -13.16
CA ASN A 209 30.21 -4.15 -13.72
C ASN A 209 29.40 -3.00 -14.34
N SER A 210 29.86 -2.52 -15.49
CA SER A 210 28.94 -1.92 -16.46
C SER A 210 28.18 -3.06 -17.17
N ARG A 211 26.84 -3.03 -17.03
CA ARG A 211 25.83 -3.69 -17.90
C ARG A 211 25.50 -5.19 -17.73
N SER A 212 26.17 -6.02 -16.92
CA SER A 212 25.84 -7.47 -16.90
C SER A 212 24.83 -7.95 -15.83
N ASP A 213 24.65 -7.25 -14.71
CA ASP A 213 23.71 -7.70 -13.65
C ASP A 213 22.22 -7.47 -13.97
N ALA A 214 21.90 -6.59 -14.93
CA ALA A 214 20.53 -6.39 -15.41
C ALA A 214 20.02 -7.52 -16.34
N ALA A 215 20.87 -8.50 -16.65
CA ALA A 215 20.54 -9.61 -17.55
C ALA A 215 20.22 -10.93 -16.84
N ARG A 216 20.63 -11.13 -15.57
CA ARG A 216 20.42 -12.40 -14.86
C ARG A 216 19.12 -12.50 -14.04
N GLY A 217 18.39 -11.40 -13.90
CA GLY A 217 17.04 -11.39 -13.29
C GLY A 217 15.89 -11.77 -14.23
N ARG A 218 16.16 -12.05 -15.52
CA ARG A 218 15.13 -12.37 -16.54
C ARG A 218 14.85 -13.87 -16.67
N GLY A 219 14.81 -14.60 -15.56
CA GLY A 219 14.56 -16.04 -15.53
C GLY A 219 13.28 -16.49 -14.83
N LEU A 220 12.51 -15.59 -14.21
CA LEU A 220 11.45 -15.97 -13.25
C LEU A 220 10.01 -15.68 -13.69
N PHE A 221 9.76 -15.34 -14.97
CA PHE A 221 8.40 -15.14 -15.47
C PHE A 221 8.19 -15.82 -16.84
N PRO A 222 7.33 -16.85 -16.95
CA PRO A 222 6.84 -17.31 -18.23
C PRO A 222 5.63 -16.44 -18.66
N GLY A 223 5.80 -15.75 -19.79
CA GLY A 223 4.77 -15.55 -20.80
C GLY A 223 3.59 -14.61 -20.53
N SER A 224 3.68 -13.36 -21.00
CA SER A 224 2.56 -12.68 -21.68
C SER A 224 3.08 -11.46 -22.46
N ARG A 225 3.57 -11.69 -23.69
CA ARG A 225 3.82 -10.60 -24.65
C ARG A 225 2.48 -10.17 -25.26
N HIS A 226 1.77 -9.24 -24.63
CA HIS A 226 0.76 -8.46 -25.36
C HIS A 226 1.47 -7.45 -26.25
N ARG A 227 1.42 -7.71 -27.55
CA ARG A 227 1.95 -6.84 -28.60
C ARG A 227 0.95 -5.68 -28.76
N LEU A 228 1.26 -4.53 -28.20
CA LEU A 228 0.54 -3.28 -28.48
C LEU A 228 0.78 -2.90 -29.95
N ARG A 229 -0.27 -2.94 -30.77
CA ARG A 229 -0.25 -2.53 -32.17
C ARG A 229 -0.50 -1.02 -32.21
N GLN A 230 0.51 -0.25 -32.59
CA GLN A 230 0.38 1.18 -32.91
C GLN A 230 -0.39 1.35 -34.23
N PRO A 231 -1.30 2.34 -34.37
CA PRO A 231 -1.96 2.64 -35.63
C PRO A 231 -1.07 3.55 -36.47
N GLY A 232 -0.46 3.01 -37.52
CA GLY A 232 0.25 3.79 -38.54
C GLY A 232 -0.70 4.18 -39.66
N GLY A 233 -1.03 5.46 -39.76
CA GLY A 233 -1.67 6.04 -40.94
C GLY A 233 -0.68 6.14 -42.11
N GLY A 234 -1.18 5.92 -43.32
CA GLY A 234 -0.42 6.06 -44.55
C GLY A 234 -1.31 5.88 -45.78
N LYS A 235 -1.53 6.99 -46.49
CA LYS A 235 -2.30 7.13 -47.73
C LYS A 235 -1.75 6.27 -48.88
N GLY A 236 -2.62 5.88 -49.82
CA GLY A 236 -2.21 5.46 -51.16
C GLY A 236 -3.29 4.71 -51.96
N ALA A 237 -4.18 5.44 -52.62
CA ALA A 237 -4.72 5.05 -53.94
C ALA A 237 -3.61 5.32 -55.00
N PRO A 238 -3.63 4.83 -56.26
CA PRO A 238 -4.79 4.38 -57.05
C PRO A 238 -4.58 3.07 -57.87
N GLY A 239 -5.67 2.61 -58.52
CA GLY A 239 -5.69 1.50 -59.48
C GLY A 239 -7.06 0.86 -59.54
#